data_AF-H0GD07-F1
#
_entry.id   AF-H0GD07-F1
#
_cell.length_a   1.000
_cell.length_b   1.000
_cell.length_c   1.000
_cell.angle_alpha   90.00
_cell.angle_beta   90.00
_cell.angle_gamma   90.00
#
_symmetry.space_group_name_H-M   'P 1'
#
loop_
_entity.id
_entity.type
_entity.pdbx_description
1 polymer ?
#
loop_
_entity_poly.entity_id
_entity_poly.type
_entity_poly.pdbx_seq_one_letter_code
_entity_poly.pdbx_strand_id
1 'polypeptide(L)'
;MNSLIFGKQLAFHKIVPTTAIGWLVPLGNPSLQVPGQKQLGSIHRWLREKLQQDHKDTEDKDFFSNNGILLAVPKKKVSHQKKRQKLYGPGKKQLKMIHHLNKCPSCGHYKRANTLCMYCVGQISHIWKTHTAKEEIKPRQEEELSELDQRVLYPGRRDTKYTKDLKDKDNYLERRVRTLKKD
;
A
#
# COMPACT_ATOMS: atom_id res chain seq x y z
N MET A 1 5.34 26.30 -56.90
CA MET A 1 6.50 26.71 -56.10
C MET A 1 6.17 26.54 -54.63
N ASN A 2 7.07 25.87 -53.93
CA ASN A 2 7.26 25.76 -52.48
C ASN A 2 6.37 24.79 -51.70
N SER A 3 6.83 23.53 -51.75
CA SER A 3 6.86 22.59 -50.64
C SER A 3 7.45 23.22 -49.37
N LEU A 4 6.83 22.98 -48.20
CA LEU A 4 7.52 23.06 -46.92
C LEU A 4 7.21 21.82 -46.09
N ILE A 5 8.29 21.05 -45.96
CA ILE A 5 8.49 19.86 -45.17
C ILE A 5 8.68 20.30 -43.71
N PHE A 6 7.92 19.74 -42.77
CA PHE A 6 8.28 19.79 -41.36
C PHE A 6 8.17 18.38 -40.77
N GLY A 7 9.34 17.81 -40.54
CA GLY A 7 9.54 16.49 -39.95
C GLY A 7 9.08 16.45 -38.49
N LYS A 8 8.40 15.37 -38.13
CA LYS A 8 8.08 15.01 -36.75
C LYS A 8 9.09 13.96 -36.28
N GLN A 9 10.08 14.38 -35.50
CA GLN A 9 10.92 13.50 -34.71
C GLN A 9 10.12 13.10 -33.45
N LEU A 10 9.52 11.91 -33.43
CA LEU A 10 8.91 11.34 -32.23
C LEU A 10 9.98 10.50 -31.51
N ALA A 11 10.67 11.11 -30.55
CA ALA A 11 11.54 10.39 -29.63
C ALA A 11 10.68 9.65 -28.59
N PHE A 12 10.50 8.35 -28.81
CA PHE A 12 9.94 7.43 -27.83
C PHE A 12 10.94 7.22 -26.68
N HIS A 13 10.74 7.90 -25.55
CA HIS A 13 11.40 7.54 -24.31
C HIS A 13 10.77 6.24 -23.77
N LYS A 14 11.46 5.11 -24.00
CA LYS A 14 11.14 3.83 -23.36
C LYS A 14 11.52 3.91 -21.88
N ILE A 15 10.51 3.84 -21.02
CA ILE A 15 10.68 3.59 -19.58
C ILE A 15 10.88 2.08 -19.42
N VAL A 16 12.09 1.67 -19.02
CA VAL A 16 12.41 0.28 -18.68
C VAL A 16 12.19 0.08 -17.17
N PRO A 17 11.48 -0.96 -16.73
CA PRO A 17 11.33 -1.27 -15.30
C PRO A 17 12.57 -2.01 -14.79
N THR A 18 13.26 -1.43 -13.82
CA THR A 18 14.37 -2.08 -13.10
C THR A 18 13.82 -2.94 -11.96
N THR A 19 13.57 -4.21 -12.24
CA THR A 19 13.52 -5.26 -11.22
C THR A 19 14.62 -6.27 -11.52
N ALA A 20 15.70 -6.24 -10.74
CA ALA A 20 16.65 -7.34 -10.67
C ALA A 20 17.37 -7.30 -9.32
N ILE A 21 16.86 -8.12 -8.41
CA ILE A 21 17.49 -8.53 -7.16
C ILE A 21 18.71 -9.36 -7.56
N GLY A 22 19.90 -8.79 -7.42
CA GLY A 22 21.16 -9.47 -7.67
C GLY A 22 21.65 -10.21 -6.43
N TRP A 23 21.29 -11.48 -6.30
CA TRP A 23 22.05 -12.45 -5.52
C TRP A 23 22.68 -13.44 -6.50
N LEU A 24 23.94 -13.82 -6.23
CA LEU A 24 24.83 -14.74 -6.96
C LEU A 24 25.61 -14.16 -8.14
N VAL A 25 26.93 -14.00 -7.96
CA VAL A 25 27.97 -14.71 -8.74
C VAL A 25 29.26 -14.83 -7.86
N PRO A 26 30.31 -15.60 -8.23
CA PRO A 26 30.76 -16.79 -7.52
C PRO A 26 32.15 -16.64 -6.87
N LEU A 27 32.50 -17.62 -6.04
CA LEU A 27 33.85 -17.80 -5.50
C LEU A 27 34.87 -18.04 -6.61
N GLY A 28 35.73 -17.04 -6.84
CA GLY A 28 36.95 -17.14 -7.63
C GLY A 28 38.12 -16.60 -6.83
N ASN A 29 39.04 -17.49 -6.46
CA ASN A 29 40.30 -17.20 -5.75
C ASN A 29 41.24 -16.34 -6.62
N PRO A 30 41.87 -15.28 -6.07
CA PRO A 30 43.14 -14.79 -6.57
C PRO A 30 44.24 -14.85 -5.50
N SER A 31 45.24 -15.66 -5.83
CA SER A 31 46.68 -15.50 -5.59
C SER A 31 47.15 -14.56 -4.46
N LEU A 32 47.91 -15.17 -3.56
CA LEU A 32 48.89 -14.56 -2.66
C LEU A 32 49.63 -13.37 -3.28
N GLN A 33 49.59 -12.25 -2.58
CA GLN A 33 50.70 -11.30 -2.55
C GLN A 33 50.82 -10.71 -1.15
N VAL A 34 51.88 -11.09 -0.45
CA VAL A 34 52.25 -10.60 0.88
C VAL A 34 52.91 -9.23 0.73
N PRO A 35 52.55 -8.24 1.56
CA PRO A 35 53.50 -7.22 1.93
C PRO A 35 53.63 -7.07 3.45
N GLY A 36 54.88 -7.14 3.91
CA GLY A 36 55.40 -6.19 4.89
C GLY A 36 55.01 -6.41 6.35
N GLN A 37 55.85 -7.18 7.06
CA GLN A 37 55.93 -7.17 8.51
C GLN A 37 56.17 -5.75 9.04
N LYS A 38 55.30 -5.26 9.92
CA LYS A 38 55.60 -4.15 10.85
C LYS A 38 55.27 -4.59 12.27
N GLN A 39 56.34 -4.90 13.00
CA GLN A 39 56.55 -4.97 14.46
C GLN A 39 55.30 -4.89 15.38
N LEU A 40 54.87 -6.06 15.85
CA LEU A 40 53.79 -6.28 16.82
C LEU A 40 54.28 -6.09 18.28
N GLY A 41 54.86 -4.93 18.61
CA GLY A 41 55.51 -4.72 19.93
C GLY A 41 54.68 -3.97 20.98
N SER A 42 53.85 -3.02 20.58
CA SER A 42 53.17 -2.09 21.51
C SER A 42 51.66 -2.35 21.65
N ILE A 43 51.01 -2.78 20.57
CA ILE A 43 49.55 -2.96 20.52
C ILE A 43 49.08 -4.14 21.40
N HIS A 44 49.91 -5.16 21.59
CA HIS A 44 49.55 -6.39 22.31
C HIS A 44 49.56 -6.25 23.85
N ARG A 45 50.15 -5.18 24.40
CA ARG A 45 50.18 -4.97 25.86
C ARG A 45 48.87 -4.37 26.35
N TRP A 46 48.43 -3.32 25.67
CA TRP A 46 47.14 -2.68 25.91
C TRP A 46 45.97 -3.65 25.70
N LEU A 47 46.03 -4.48 24.67
CA LEU A 47 45.01 -5.50 24.42
C LEU A 47 44.94 -6.55 25.54
N ARG A 48 46.07 -6.96 26.11
CA ARG A 48 46.12 -7.92 27.24
C ARG A 48 45.57 -7.34 28.53
N GLU A 49 45.87 -6.07 28.79
CA GLU A 49 45.42 -5.35 29.98
C GLU A 49 43.90 -5.10 29.93
N LYS A 50 43.37 -4.78 28.73
CA LYS A 50 41.93 -4.71 28.43
C LYS A 50 41.23 -6.06 28.61
N LEU A 51 41.81 -7.15 28.13
CA LEU A 51 41.23 -8.50 28.25
C LEU A 51 41.25 -9.05 29.68
N GLN A 52 42.19 -8.60 30.53
CA GLN A 52 42.25 -9.01 31.95
C GLN A 52 41.30 -8.23 32.86
N GLN A 53 40.78 -7.08 32.41
CA GLN A 53 39.81 -6.29 33.17
C GLN A 53 38.37 -6.82 33.07
N ASP A 54 38.06 -7.65 32.06
CA ASP A 54 36.69 -8.15 31.84
C ASP A 54 36.31 -9.36 32.72
N HIS A 55 37.22 -9.88 33.56
CA HIS A 55 36.99 -11.10 34.35
C HIS A 55 37.14 -10.94 35.87
N LYS A 56 36.85 -9.76 36.41
CA LYS A 56 36.61 -9.55 37.84
C LYS A 56 35.21 -9.00 38.07
N ASP A 57 34.32 -9.94 38.40
CA ASP A 57 33.10 -9.76 39.20
C ASP A 57 32.19 -8.61 38.78
N THR A 58 31.31 -8.88 37.83
CA THR A 58 29.95 -8.33 37.95
C THR A 58 28.99 -9.42 37.53
N GLU A 59 28.39 -10.01 38.57
CA GLU A 59 27.24 -10.91 38.55
C GLU A 59 26.33 -10.66 37.36
N ASP A 60 25.89 -11.76 36.74
CA ASP A 60 24.87 -11.83 35.71
C ASP A 60 23.78 -10.79 36.00
N LYS A 61 23.86 -9.64 35.33
CA LYS A 61 22.75 -8.70 35.40
C LYS A 61 21.66 -9.29 34.55
N ASP A 62 20.82 -10.08 35.22
CA ASP A 62 19.56 -10.57 34.70
C ASP A 62 18.92 -9.49 33.84
N PHE A 63 18.34 -9.90 32.72
CA PHE A 63 17.61 -9.01 31.81
C PHE A 63 16.52 -8.18 32.53
N PHE A 64 16.13 -8.57 33.75
CA PHE A 64 15.23 -7.86 34.65
C PHE A 64 15.89 -6.86 35.63
N SER A 65 17.21 -6.91 35.80
CA SER A 65 17.95 -6.16 36.83
C SER A 65 18.46 -4.78 36.40
N ASN A 66 18.26 -4.37 35.13
CA ASN A 66 18.52 -2.98 34.68
C ASN A 66 17.33 -2.37 33.92
N ASN A 67 16.32 -1.93 34.68
CA ASN A 67 15.66 -0.63 34.55
C ASN A 67 15.18 -0.12 33.16
N GLY A 68 14.60 -0.98 32.32
CA GLY A 68 13.96 -0.54 31.07
C GLY A 68 12.45 -0.79 31.01
N ILE A 69 12.04 -2.02 31.32
CA ILE A 69 10.66 -2.50 31.07
C ILE A 69 9.70 -2.13 32.21
N LEU A 70 10.20 -2.02 33.46
CA LEU A 70 9.39 -1.73 34.64
C LEU A 70 9.08 -0.23 34.86
N LEU A 71 9.72 0.69 34.11
CA LEU A 71 9.58 2.14 34.31
C LEU A 71 8.53 2.80 33.40
N ALA A 72 8.25 2.23 32.22
CA ALA A 72 7.37 2.85 31.22
C ALA A 72 5.91 2.39 31.28
N VAL A 73 5.53 1.58 32.29
CA VAL A 73 4.17 1.07 32.46
C VAL A 73 3.32 2.08 33.24
N PRO A 74 2.06 2.34 32.86
CA PRO A 74 1.16 3.17 33.65
C PRO A 74 1.07 2.66 35.08
N LYS A 75 1.56 3.46 36.04
CA LYS A 75 1.65 3.06 37.45
C LYS A 75 0.30 2.66 38.05
N LYS A 76 -0.80 3.25 37.57
CA LYS A 76 -2.17 3.01 38.03
C LYS A 76 -3.13 2.86 36.85
N LYS A 77 -4.21 2.10 37.06
CA LYS A 77 -5.34 2.05 36.14
C LYS A 77 -5.94 3.46 36.00
N VAL A 78 -6.01 3.94 34.77
CA VAL A 78 -6.65 5.24 34.48
C VAL A 78 -8.13 5.18 34.84
N SER A 79 -8.61 6.16 35.61
CA SER A 79 -10.02 6.22 35.99
C SER A 79 -10.93 6.54 34.78
N HIS A 80 -12.21 6.21 34.90
CA HIS A 80 -13.20 6.49 33.85
C HIS A 80 -13.23 7.98 33.48
N GLN A 81 -13.23 8.87 34.48
CA GLN A 81 -13.20 10.31 34.29
C GLN A 81 -11.94 10.77 33.55
N LYS A 82 -10.75 10.29 33.96
CA LYS A 82 -9.47 10.66 33.31
C LYS A 82 -9.40 10.19 31.86
N LYS A 83 -9.96 9.02 31.54
CA LYS A 83 -10.10 8.52 30.16
C LYS A 83 -11.03 9.43 29.34
N ARG A 84 -12.21 9.77 29.87
CA ARG A 84 -13.20 10.60 29.17
C ARG A 84 -12.74 12.04 28.96
N GLN A 85 -12.17 12.70 29.96
CA GLN A 85 -11.66 14.07 29.79
C GLN A 85 -10.51 14.11 28.78
N LYS A 86 -9.66 13.07 28.73
CA LYS A 86 -8.56 12.99 27.76
C LYS A 86 -9.05 12.75 26.34
N LEU A 87 -10.14 11.99 26.17
CA LEU A 87 -10.67 11.64 24.85
C LEU A 87 -11.66 12.70 24.32
N TYR A 88 -12.66 13.07 25.11
CA TYR A 88 -13.78 13.91 24.67
C TYR A 88 -13.64 15.37 25.08
N GLY A 89 -12.81 15.68 26.08
CA GLY A 89 -12.59 17.04 26.56
C GLY A 89 -11.95 17.97 25.51
N PRO A 90 -10.80 17.63 24.91
CA PRO A 90 -10.15 18.53 23.97
C PRO A 90 -10.93 18.63 22.65
N GLY A 91 -11.23 19.87 22.26
CA GLY A 91 -11.94 20.16 21.00
C GLY A 91 -11.24 19.60 19.75
N LYS A 92 -9.93 19.33 19.80
CA LYS A 92 -9.16 18.70 18.71
C LYS A 92 -9.60 17.28 18.39
N LYS A 93 -10.08 16.52 19.39
CA LYS A 93 -10.50 15.12 19.23
C LYS A 93 -11.98 14.97 18.85
N GLN A 94 -12.73 16.06 18.91
CA GLN A 94 -14.15 16.08 18.56
C GLN A 94 -14.31 16.26 17.05
N LEU A 95 -15.31 15.58 16.48
CA LEU A 95 -15.73 15.81 15.11
C LEU A 95 -16.34 17.22 15.00
N LYS A 96 -15.93 17.96 13.98
CA LYS A 96 -16.48 19.29 13.69
C LYS A 96 -17.65 19.17 12.73
N MET A 97 -18.61 20.06 12.90
CA MET A 97 -19.72 20.19 11.98
C MET A 97 -19.21 20.61 10.60
N ILE A 98 -19.77 20.02 9.55
CA ILE A 98 -19.34 20.27 8.18
C ILE A 98 -20.17 21.44 7.62
N HIS A 99 -19.75 22.67 7.91
CA HIS A 99 -20.49 23.88 7.51
C HIS A 99 -20.32 24.25 6.03
N HIS A 100 -19.24 23.82 5.40
CA HIS A 100 -18.86 24.20 4.05
C HIS A 100 -19.56 23.35 2.97
N LEU A 101 -20.84 23.05 3.16
CA LEU A 101 -21.67 22.35 2.17
C LEU A 101 -22.48 23.38 1.35
N ASN A 102 -22.52 23.19 0.04
CA ASN A 102 -23.29 24.04 -0.87
C ASN A 102 -24.12 23.24 -1.89
N LYS A 103 -24.96 23.93 -2.66
CA LYS A 103 -25.82 23.35 -3.70
C LYS A 103 -25.00 23.02 -4.94
N CYS A 104 -25.21 21.84 -5.53
CA CYS A 104 -24.65 21.51 -6.83
C CYS A 104 -25.35 22.29 -7.95
N PRO A 105 -24.61 22.96 -8.84
CA PRO A 105 -25.23 23.75 -9.92
C PRO A 105 -26.02 22.89 -10.91
N SER A 106 -25.61 21.65 -11.16
CA SER A 106 -26.27 20.79 -12.15
C SER A 106 -27.51 20.06 -11.62
N CYS A 107 -27.47 19.55 -10.38
CA CYS A 107 -28.52 18.68 -9.85
C CYS A 107 -29.23 19.20 -8.60
N GLY A 108 -28.81 20.34 -8.03
CA GLY A 108 -29.45 20.93 -6.84
C GLY A 108 -29.27 20.17 -5.52
N HIS A 109 -28.41 19.16 -5.47
CA HIS A 109 -28.15 18.39 -4.24
C HIS A 109 -26.96 18.92 -3.44
N TYR A 110 -26.85 18.51 -2.17
CA TYR A 110 -25.69 18.85 -1.34
C TYR A 110 -24.38 18.29 -1.93
N LYS A 111 -23.35 19.14 -1.91
CA LYS A 111 -21.95 18.83 -2.22
C LYS A 111 -21.02 19.64 -1.29
N ARG A 112 -19.75 19.26 -1.23
CA ARG A 112 -18.72 20.05 -0.53
C ARG A 112 -18.38 21.31 -1.33
N ALA A 113 -18.11 22.42 -0.64
CA ALA A 113 -17.56 23.63 -1.24
C ALA A 113 -16.24 23.32 -1.98
N ASN A 114 -15.99 24.07 -3.07
CA ASN A 114 -14.78 23.95 -3.91
C ASN A 114 -14.51 22.53 -4.47
N THR A 115 -15.49 21.63 -4.43
CA THR A 115 -15.36 20.24 -4.89
C THR A 115 -16.40 19.96 -5.99
N LEU A 116 -16.15 19.03 -6.90
CA LEU A 116 -17.17 18.59 -7.86
C LEU A 116 -18.23 17.70 -7.19
N CYS A 117 -19.43 17.62 -7.78
CA CYS A 117 -20.48 16.73 -7.28
C CYS A 117 -20.17 15.29 -7.70
N MET A 118 -20.05 14.38 -6.73
CA MET A 118 -19.69 12.98 -6.99
C MET A 118 -20.73 12.22 -7.83
N TYR A 119 -22.00 12.64 -7.78
CA TYR A 119 -23.05 12.06 -8.62
C TYR A 119 -22.88 12.49 -10.09
N CYS A 120 -22.77 13.80 -10.35
CA CYS A 120 -22.66 14.31 -11.71
C CYS A 120 -21.42 13.80 -12.43
N VAL A 121 -20.25 13.80 -11.76
CA VAL A 121 -19.03 13.25 -12.35
C VAL A 121 -19.11 11.73 -12.53
N GLY A 122 -19.82 11.03 -11.64
CA GLY A 122 -20.11 9.60 -11.78
C GLY A 122 -20.96 9.31 -13.02
N GLN A 123 -21.98 10.14 -13.28
CA GLN A 123 -22.80 10.05 -14.48
C GLN A 123 -22.01 10.34 -15.75
N ILE A 124 -21.17 11.38 -15.75
CA ILE A 124 -20.28 11.68 -16.88
C ILE A 124 -19.32 10.50 -17.14
N SER A 125 -18.71 9.93 -16.09
CA SER A 125 -17.87 8.75 -16.23
C SER A 125 -18.63 7.54 -16.77
N HIS A 126 -19.89 7.37 -16.39
CA HIS A 126 -20.74 6.31 -16.93
C HIS A 126 -21.01 6.52 -18.42
N ILE A 127 -21.33 7.74 -18.84
CA ILE A 127 -21.49 8.10 -20.26
C ILE A 127 -20.19 7.83 -21.04
N TRP A 128 -19.03 8.20 -20.51
CA TRP A 128 -17.76 7.89 -21.17
C TRP A 128 -17.51 6.38 -21.31
N LYS A 129 -17.92 5.57 -20.33
CA LYS A 129 -17.82 4.11 -20.43
C LYS A 129 -18.73 3.54 -21.51
N THR A 130 -19.91 4.12 -21.73
CA THR A 130 -20.83 3.67 -22.78
C THR A 130 -20.37 4.10 -24.17
N HIS A 131 -19.78 5.29 -24.32
CA HIS A 131 -19.29 5.78 -25.61
C HIS A 131 -17.90 5.26 -25.99
N THR A 132 -17.01 5.09 -25.03
CA THR A 132 -15.63 4.60 -25.23
C THR A 132 -15.51 3.17 -24.70
N ALA A 133 -16.50 2.34 -25.04
CA ALA A 133 -16.47 0.92 -24.72
C ALA A 133 -15.43 0.23 -25.60
N LYS A 134 -14.55 -0.58 -24.98
CA LYS A 134 -13.74 -1.53 -25.73
C LYS A 134 -14.65 -2.70 -26.09
N GLU A 135 -14.74 -3.02 -27.37
CA GLU A 135 -15.48 -4.19 -27.83
C GLU A 135 -14.99 -5.46 -27.13
N GLU A 136 -15.94 -6.27 -26.67
CA GLU A 136 -15.66 -7.58 -26.10
C GLU A 136 -15.28 -8.52 -27.24
N ILE A 137 -14.06 -9.04 -27.18
CA ILE A 137 -13.57 -9.99 -28.20
C ILE A 137 -14.19 -11.34 -27.88
N LYS A 138 -15.34 -11.60 -28.50
CA LYS A 138 -15.98 -12.90 -28.47
C LYS A 138 -15.42 -13.73 -29.61
N PRO A 139 -14.77 -14.87 -29.34
CA PRO A 139 -14.24 -15.65 -30.42
C PRO A 139 -15.40 -16.33 -31.17
N ARG A 140 -15.30 -16.28 -32.50
CA ARG A 140 -16.39 -16.67 -33.41
C ARG A 140 -16.82 -18.12 -33.19
N GLN A 141 -15.86 -19.01 -32.96
CA GLN A 141 -16.15 -20.43 -32.82
C GLN A 141 -17.07 -20.72 -31.62
N GLU A 142 -16.94 -20.02 -30.49
CA GLU A 142 -17.82 -20.23 -29.33
C GLU A 142 -19.19 -19.56 -29.49
N GLU A 143 -19.31 -18.51 -30.29
CA GLU A 143 -20.58 -17.83 -30.56
C GLU A 143 -21.48 -18.62 -31.53
N GLU A 144 -20.87 -19.46 -32.40
CA GLU A 144 -21.60 -20.32 -33.35
C GLU A 144 -21.89 -21.75 -32.83
N LEU A 145 -21.46 -22.10 -31.62
CA LEU A 145 -21.74 -23.42 -31.04
C LEU A 145 -23.24 -23.63 -30.78
N SER A 146 -23.72 -24.84 -31.07
CA SER A 146 -25.05 -25.28 -30.64
C SER A 146 -25.11 -25.36 -29.11
N GLU A 147 -26.26 -25.02 -28.51
CA GLU A 147 -26.45 -25.13 -27.06
C GLU A 147 -26.18 -26.54 -26.51
N LEU A 148 -26.51 -27.58 -27.29
CA LEU A 148 -26.22 -28.97 -26.95
C LEU A 148 -24.70 -29.19 -26.88
N ASP A 149 -23.99 -28.75 -27.91
CA ASP A 149 -22.54 -28.87 -27.99
C ASP A 149 -21.83 -28.05 -26.89
N GLN A 150 -22.31 -26.83 -26.61
CA GLN A 150 -21.80 -26.00 -25.51
C GLN A 150 -21.96 -26.68 -24.14
N ARG A 151 -23.07 -27.38 -23.89
CA ARG A 151 -23.30 -28.14 -22.66
C ARG A 151 -22.39 -29.37 -22.56
N VAL A 152 -22.14 -30.04 -23.69
CA VAL A 152 -21.26 -31.20 -23.79
C VAL A 152 -19.80 -30.79 -23.56
N LEU A 153 -19.34 -29.71 -24.20
CA LEU A 153 -17.97 -29.19 -24.09
C LEU A 153 -17.69 -28.51 -22.73
N TYR A 154 -18.64 -27.71 -22.22
CA TYR A 154 -18.46 -26.88 -21.03
C TYR A 154 -19.51 -27.18 -19.94
N PRO A 155 -19.46 -28.37 -19.29
CA PRO A 155 -20.38 -28.68 -18.20
C PRO A 155 -20.14 -27.80 -16.97
N GLY A 156 -21.21 -27.46 -16.26
CA GLY A 156 -21.15 -26.67 -15.03
C GLY A 156 -20.44 -27.41 -13.89
N ARG A 157 -19.81 -26.66 -12.98
CA ARG A 157 -19.17 -27.19 -11.77
C ARG A 157 -19.82 -26.63 -10.50
N ARG A 158 -19.74 -27.37 -9.40
CA ARG A 158 -20.15 -26.86 -8.09
C ARG A 158 -19.08 -25.91 -7.55
N ASP A 159 -19.48 -24.67 -7.31
CA ASP A 159 -18.64 -23.69 -6.65
C ASP A 159 -18.39 -24.05 -5.18
N THR A 160 -17.17 -23.79 -4.71
CA THR A 160 -16.82 -23.87 -3.29
C THR A 160 -17.57 -22.80 -2.49
N LYS A 161 -17.65 -22.96 -1.17
CA LYS A 161 -18.26 -21.94 -0.31
C LYS A 161 -17.59 -20.57 -0.50
N TYR A 162 -16.26 -20.53 -0.42
CA TYR A 162 -15.50 -19.30 -0.61
C TYR A 162 -15.77 -18.61 -1.97
N THR A 163 -15.91 -19.39 -3.05
CA THR A 163 -16.21 -18.79 -4.36
C THR A 163 -17.64 -18.27 -4.44
N LYS A 164 -18.59 -18.87 -3.72
CA LYS A 164 -19.95 -18.32 -3.57
C LYS A 164 -19.92 -17.01 -2.78
N ASP A 165 -19.19 -17.00 -1.66
CA ASP A 165 -18.95 -15.84 -0.79
C ASP A 165 -18.10 -14.73 -1.46
N LEU A 166 -17.56 -14.98 -2.65
CA LEU A 166 -16.88 -13.97 -3.48
C LEU A 166 -17.77 -13.47 -4.63
N LYS A 167 -18.72 -14.31 -5.07
CA LYS A 167 -19.69 -13.95 -6.11
C LYS A 167 -20.76 -13.01 -5.57
N ASP A 168 -21.14 -13.13 -4.30
CA ASP A 168 -22.10 -12.26 -3.59
C ASP A 168 -21.48 -10.90 -3.21
N LYS A 169 -21.02 -10.16 -4.23
CA LYS A 169 -20.36 -8.85 -4.06
C LYS A 169 -21.18 -7.83 -3.28
N ASP A 170 -22.50 -7.91 -3.36
CA ASP A 170 -23.39 -7.01 -2.63
C ASP A 170 -23.30 -7.20 -1.10
N ASN A 171 -22.80 -8.34 -0.62
CA ASN A 171 -22.59 -8.60 0.81
C ASN A 171 -21.51 -7.70 1.42
N TYR A 172 -20.40 -7.50 0.70
CA TYR A 172 -19.19 -6.87 1.25
C TYR A 172 -18.74 -5.59 0.52
N LEU A 173 -19.35 -5.23 -0.62
CA LEU A 173 -18.91 -4.12 -1.46
C LEU A 173 -19.91 -2.95 -1.44
N GLU A 174 -19.54 -1.85 -0.78
CA GLU A 174 -20.41 -0.68 -0.61
C GLU A 174 -20.52 0.17 -1.89
N ARG A 175 -21.76 0.44 -2.34
CA ARG A 175 -22.05 1.38 -3.43
C ARG A 175 -22.19 2.81 -2.89
N ARG A 176 -21.77 3.79 -3.70
CA ARG A 176 -21.89 5.22 -3.34
C ARG A 176 -23.35 5.63 -3.13
N VAL A 177 -23.64 6.18 -1.95
CA VAL A 177 -24.95 6.75 -1.59
C VAL A 177 -25.21 8.11 -2.26
N ARG A 178 -26.49 8.44 -2.48
CA ARG A 178 -26.92 9.75 -2.99
C ARG A 178 -27.09 10.75 -1.84
N THR A 179 -26.66 11.99 -2.03
CA THR A 179 -26.87 13.08 -1.07
C THR A 179 -28.31 13.57 -1.07
N LEU A 180 -28.73 14.30 -0.04
CA LEU A 180 -30.05 14.93 0.02
C LEU A 180 -30.14 16.13 -0.96
N LYS A 181 -31.37 16.49 -1.34
CA LYS A 181 -31.64 17.70 -2.12
C LYS A 181 -31.47 18.92 -1.21
N LYS A 182 -30.80 19.96 -1.70
CA LYS A 182 -30.67 21.24 -0.99
C LYS A 182 -31.91 22.09 -1.30
N ASP A 183 -32.57 22.56 -0.24
CA ASP A 183 -33.62 23.60 -0.27
C ASP A 183 -33.14 24.85 -1.02
#